data_AF-A0A7J5VGC0-F1
#
_entry.id   AF-A0A7J5VGC0-F1
#
_cell.length_a   1.000
_cell.length_b   1.000
_cell.length_c   1.000
_cell.angle_alpha   90.00
_cell.angle_beta   90.00
_cell.angle_gamma   90.00
#
_symmetry.space_group_name_H-M   'P 1'
#
loop_
_entity.id
_entity.type
_entity.pdbx_description
1 polymer ?
#
loop_
_entity_poly.entity_id
_entity_poly.type
_entity_poly.pdbx_seq_one_letter_code
_entity_poly.pdbx_strand_id
1 'polypeptide(L)'
;MKGYMYILLCSNGQYYTGSTNDLAKRLAQHQNGEGANFTKKHLPVKLVYCEEYQRIDEAFFREKQVQGWDRKKKEALINGEYGKLPELSKNSLRQAQGPNRQAQGPNRQAQGSNLVATPDD
;
A
#
# COMPACT_ATOMS: atom_id res chain seq x y z
N MET A 1 -7.61 -6.61 -26.85
CA MET A 1 -8.45 -7.17 -25.77
C MET A 1 -8.68 -6.08 -24.75
N LYS A 2 -9.91 -5.94 -24.25
CA LYS A 2 -10.27 -4.97 -23.22
C LYS A 2 -9.48 -5.21 -21.94
N GLY A 3 -9.22 -4.14 -21.20
CA GLY A 3 -8.54 -4.17 -19.92
C GLY A 3 -9.34 -3.45 -18.86
N TYR A 4 -9.15 -3.84 -17.61
CA TYR A 4 -9.80 -3.24 -16.45
C TYR A 4 -8.71 -2.83 -15.48
N MET A 5 -8.82 -1.62 -14.94
CA MET A 5 -8.06 -1.18 -13.78
C MET A 5 -9.01 -1.14 -12.58
N TYR A 6 -8.57 -1.62 -11.43
CA TYR A 6 -9.41 -1.73 -10.25
C TYR A 6 -8.69 -1.33 -8.97
N ILE A 7 -9.46 -0.87 -7.98
CA ILE A 7 -8.99 -0.56 -6.63
C ILE A 7 -9.79 -1.39 -5.62
N LEU A 8 -9.07 -2.11 -4.77
CA LEU A 8 -9.62 -2.84 -3.63
C LEU A 8 -9.26 -2.12 -2.33
N LEU A 9 -10.20 -2.08 -1.39
CA LEU A 9 -9.96 -1.69 0.00
C LEU A 9 -9.78 -2.97 0.83
N CYS A 10 -8.58 -3.15 1.37
CA CYS A 10 -8.26 -4.24 2.28
C CYS A 10 -8.79 -3.95 3.70
N SER A 11 -8.97 -4.98 4.51
CA SER A 11 -9.47 -4.86 5.90
C SER A 11 -8.58 -4.00 6.81
N ASN A 12 -7.29 -3.86 6.48
CA ASN A 12 -6.35 -2.97 7.16
C ASN A 12 -6.45 -1.49 6.73
N GLY A 13 -7.43 -1.13 5.90
CA GLY A 13 -7.63 0.24 5.43
C GLY A 13 -6.65 0.68 4.33
N GLN A 14 -5.86 -0.24 3.77
CA GLN A 14 -4.97 0.04 2.63
C GLN A 14 -5.67 -0.20 1.30
N TYR A 15 -5.31 0.60 0.30
CA TYR A 15 -5.79 0.46 -1.07
C TYR A 15 -4.82 -0.39 -1.90
N TYR A 16 -5.33 -1.43 -2.53
CA TYR A 16 -4.63 -2.22 -3.53
C TYR A 16 -5.11 -1.82 -4.92
N THR A 17 -4.18 -1.62 -5.84
CA THR A 17 -4.46 -1.20 -7.22
C THR A 17 -3.86 -2.22 -8.17
N GLY A 18 -4.65 -2.72 -9.12
CA GLY A 18 -4.19 -3.66 -10.13
C GLY A 18 -4.94 -3.50 -11.45
N SER A 19 -4.44 -4.14 -12.49
CA SER A 19 -5.12 -4.29 -13.77
C SER A 19 -5.32 -5.75 -14.15
N THR A 20 -6.33 -6.03 -14.96
CA THR A 20 -6.64 -7.36 -15.46
C THR A 20 -7.47 -7.27 -16.75
N ASN A 21 -7.40 -8.29 -17.60
CA ASN A 21 -8.31 -8.44 -18.74
C ASN A 21 -9.63 -9.13 -18.36
N ASP A 22 -9.72 -9.73 -17.17
CA ASP A 22 -10.89 -10.47 -16.68
C ASP A 22 -11.15 -10.14 -15.20
N LEU A 23 -11.90 -9.06 -14.98
CA LEU A 23 -12.20 -8.54 -13.65
C LEU A 23 -13.03 -9.52 -12.81
N ALA A 24 -14.00 -10.20 -13.42
CA ALA A 24 -14.89 -11.13 -12.73
C ALA A 24 -14.11 -12.34 -12.20
N LYS A 25 -13.29 -12.95 -13.05
CA LYS A 25 -12.41 -14.05 -12.64
C LYS A 25 -11.43 -13.61 -11.57
N ARG A 26 -10.85 -12.41 -11.70
CA ARG A 26 -9.88 -11.89 -10.74
C ARG A 26 -10.50 -11.60 -9.38
N LEU A 27 -11.71 -11.05 -9.34
CA LEU A 27 -12.44 -10.78 -8.11
C LEU A 27 -12.81 -12.09 -7.40
N ALA A 28 -13.29 -13.08 -8.14
CA ALA A 28 -13.59 -14.42 -7.61
C ALA A 28 -12.33 -15.08 -7.00
N GLN A 29 -11.18 -14.99 -7.68
CA GLN A 29 -9.90 -15.45 -7.14
C GLN A 29 -9.53 -14.74 -5.82
N HIS A 30 -9.70 -13.41 -5.76
CA HIS A 30 -9.43 -12.67 -4.52
C HIS A 30 -10.39 -13.08 -3.39
N GLN A 31 -11.68 -13.29 -3.67
CA GLN A 31 -12.67 -13.75 -2.69
C GLN A 31 -12.39 -15.17 -2.19
N ASN A 32 -11.93 -16.07 -3.07
CA ASN A 32 -11.62 -17.46 -2.73
C ASN A 32 -10.22 -17.65 -2.10
N GLY A 33 -9.47 -16.57 -1.86
CA GLY A 33 -8.10 -16.67 -1.33
C GLY A 33 -7.09 -17.25 -2.33
N GLU A 34 -7.40 -17.20 -3.63
CA GLU A 34 -6.53 -17.63 -4.74
C GLU A 34 -5.82 -16.46 -5.43
N GLY A 35 -6.11 -15.22 -5.01
CA GLY A 35 -5.43 -14.01 -5.49
C GLY A 35 -3.96 -13.92 -5.08
N ALA A 36 -3.32 -12.77 -5.35
CA ALA A 36 -1.93 -12.52 -4.98
C ALA A 36 -1.68 -12.79 -3.49
N ASN A 37 -0.48 -13.30 -3.14
CA ASN A 37 -0.06 -13.64 -1.76
C ASN A 37 -0.34 -12.51 -0.75
N PHE A 38 -0.34 -11.25 -1.19
CA PHE A 38 -0.68 -10.08 -0.38
C PHE A 38 -2.18 -10.03 -0.01
N THR A 39 -3.09 -10.27 -0.98
CA THR A 39 -4.53 -10.26 -0.72
C THR A 39 -5.02 -11.47 0.07
N LYS A 40 -4.32 -12.62 0.02
CA LYS A 40 -4.63 -13.80 0.83
C LYS A 40 -4.52 -13.55 2.34
N LYS A 41 -3.64 -12.63 2.76
CA LYS A 41 -3.37 -12.30 4.17
C LYS A 41 -4.25 -11.15 4.72
N HIS A 42 -4.99 -10.46 3.87
CA HIS A 42 -5.73 -9.23 4.22
C HIS A 42 -7.19 -9.25 3.74
N LEU A 43 -7.82 -10.42 3.86
CA LEU A 43 -9.26 -10.56 3.66
C LEU A 43 -10.03 -10.00 4.87
N PRO A 44 -11.24 -9.44 4.67
CA PRO A 44 -11.90 -9.23 3.38
C PRO A 44 -11.33 -8.06 2.57
N VAL A 45 -11.35 -8.19 1.25
CA VAL A 45 -11.08 -7.11 0.29
C VAL A 45 -12.40 -6.66 -0.35
N LYS A 46 -12.66 -5.35 -0.37
CA LYS A 46 -13.85 -4.75 -1.02
C LYS A 46 -13.45 -4.10 -2.33
N LEU A 47 -14.13 -4.39 -3.43
CA LEU A 47 -13.98 -3.63 -4.66
C LEU A 47 -14.62 -2.26 -4.46
N VAL A 48 -13.80 -1.20 -4.50
CA VAL A 48 -14.26 0.18 -4.28
C VAL A 48 -14.27 1.01 -5.55
N TYR A 49 -13.52 0.61 -6.58
CA TYR A 49 -13.48 1.29 -7.87
C TYR A 49 -13.06 0.33 -8.99
N CYS A 50 -13.63 0.48 -10.17
CA CYS A 50 -13.17 -0.15 -11.41
C CYS A 50 -13.35 0.79 -12.60
N GLU A 51 -12.46 0.67 -13.58
CA GLU A 51 -12.48 1.45 -14.81
C GLU A 51 -12.14 0.52 -15.99
N GLU A 52 -12.99 0.54 -17.00
CA GLU A 52 -12.83 -0.26 -18.23
C GLU A 52 -12.08 0.55 -19.29
N TYR A 53 -11.16 -0.13 -19.97
CA TYR A 53 -10.37 0.39 -21.06
C TYR A 53 -10.51 -0.52 -22.28
N GLN A 54 -10.48 0.09 -23.47
CA GLN A 54 -10.59 -0.64 -24.72
C GLN A 54 -9.39 -1.59 -24.94
N ARG A 55 -8.26 -1.27 -24.29
CA ARG A 55 -7.02 -2.03 -24.38
C ARG A 55 -6.35 -2.22 -23.01
N ILE A 56 -5.65 -3.35 -22.84
CA ILE A 56 -4.98 -3.71 -21.57
C ILE A 56 -3.77 -2.82 -21.24
N ASP A 57 -3.08 -2.32 -22.26
CA ASP A 57 -1.97 -1.36 -22.13
C ASP A 57 -2.43 -0.03 -21.53
N GLU A 58 -3.62 0.46 -21.89
CA GLU A 58 -4.22 1.65 -21.28
C GLU A 58 -4.54 1.42 -19.79
N ALA A 59 -5.14 0.28 -19.47
CA ALA A 59 -5.42 -0.11 -18.08
C ALA A 59 -4.13 -0.22 -17.25
N PHE A 60 -3.06 -0.76 -17.82
CA PHE A 60 -1.75 -0.86 -17.17
C PHE A 60 -1.07 0.49 -16.98
N PHE A 61 -1.18 1.39 -17.97
CA PHE A 61 -0.68 2.76 -17.84
C PHE A 61 -1.41 3.51 -16.72
N ARG A 62 -2.74 3.37 -16.66
CA ARG A 62 -3.55 3.93 -15.57
C ARG A 62 -3.17 3.35 -14.22
N GLU A 63 -3.01 2.02 -14.12
CA GLU A 63 -2.59 1.36 -12.89
C GLU A 63 -1.31 1.97 -12.34
N LYS A 64 -0.27 2.11 -13.17
CA LYS A 64 1.00 2.74 -12.77
C LYS A 64 0.82 4.16 -12.27
N GLN A 65 -0.02 4.94 -12.95
CA GLN A 65 -0.33 6.30 -12.54
C GLN A 65 -0.98 6.34 -11.15
N VAL A 66 -1.99 5.50 -10.93
CA VAL A 66 -2.76 5.46 -9.67
C VAL A 66 -1.96 4.82 -8.53
N GLN A 67 -1.09 3.85 -8.80
CA GLN A 67 -0.25 3.23 -7.76
C GLN A 67 0.58 4.26 -7.00
N GLY A 68 1.14 5.25 -7.70
CA GLY A 68 1.92 6.36 -7.14
C GLY A 68 1.09 7.48 -6.49
N TRP A 69 -0.24 7.37 -6.45
CA TRP A 69 -1.09 8.38 -5.83
C TRP A 69 -1.18 8.21 -4.32
N ASP A 70 -1.17 9.35 -3.63
CA ASP A 70 -1.50 9.44 -2.22
C ASP A 70 -2.95 9.04 -1.96
N ARG A 71 -3.22 8.66 -0.71
CA ARG A 71 -4.55 8.22 -0.25
C ARG A 71 -5.67 9.17 -0.67
N LYS A 72 -5.47 10.48 -0.50
CA LYS A 72 -6.48 11.52 -0.83
C LYS A 72 -6.84 11.55 -2.33
N LYS A 73 -5.86 11.36 -3.22
CA LYS A 73 -6.10 11.31 -4.67
C LYS A 73 -6.87 10.04 -5.04
N LYS A 74 -6.53 8.90 -4.44
CA LYS A 74 -7.25 7.64 -4.63
C LYS A 74 -8.69 7.76 -4.14
N GLU A 75 -8.92 8.38 -2.98
CA GLU A 75 -10.27 8.63 -2.44
C GLU A 75 -11.08 9.58 -3.34
N ALA A 76 -10.48 10.66 -3.84
CA ALA A 76 -11.13 11.54 -4.81
C ALA A 76 -11.53 10.79 -6.09
N LEU A 77 -10.68 9.87 -6.58
CA LEU A 77 -11.01 9.02 -7.73
C LEU A 77 -12.17 8.07 -7.43
N ILE A 78 -12.12 7.38 -6.28
CA ILE A 78 -13.16 6.44 -5.84
C ILE A 78 -14.51 7.15 -5.69
N ASN A 79 -14.52 8.39 -5.18
CA ASN A 79 -15.73 9.18 -4.95
C ASN A 79 -16.23 9.94 -6.21
N GLY A 80 -15.55 9.81 -7.36
CA GLY A 80 -15.90 10.55 -8.58
C GLY A 80 -15.62 12.06 -8.52
N GLU A 81 -14.78 12.51 -7.58
CA GLU A 81 -14.42 13.91 -7.38
C GLU A 81 -13.27 14.34 -8.31
N TYR A 82 -13.42 14.11 -9.61
CA TYR A 82 -12.36 14.35 -10.60
C TYR A 82 -11.85 15.80 -10.62
N GLY A 83 -12.70 16.77 -10.27
CA GLY A 83 -12.33 18.18 -10.17
C GLY A 83 -11.29 18.51 -9.09
N LYS A 84 -11.15 17.66 -8.06
CA LYS A 84 -10.15 17.85 -6.99
C LYS A 84 -8.79 17.24 -7.32
N LEU A 85 -8.71 16.36 -8.32
CA LEU A 85 -7.47 15.68 -8.70
C LEU A 85 -6.33 16.65 -9.08
N PRO A 86 -6.56 17.73 -9.88
CA PRO A 86 -5.52 18.69 -10.21
C PRO A 86 -4.96 19.42 -8.99
N GLU A 87 -5.81 19.77 -8.02
CA GLU A 87 -5.42 20.45 -6.78
C GLU A 87 -4.60 19.53 -5.87
N LEU A 88 -5.08 18.29 -5.68
CA LEU A 88 -4.38 17.28 -4.91
C LEU A 88 -3.05 16.88 -5.55
N SER A 89 -2.86 17.11 -6.86
CA SER A 89 -1.59 16.87 -7.55
C SER A 89 -0.53 17.93 -7.34
N LYS A 90 -0.93 19.15 -6.96
CA LYS A 90 0.03 20.23 -6.65
C LYS A 90 0.69 20.03 -5.28
N ASN A 91 0.02 19.32 -4.35
CA ASN A 91 0.49 19.11 -2.99
C ASN A 91 1.41 17.87 -2.80
N SER A 92 1.50 16.97 -3.78
CA SER A 92 2.34 15.75 -3.66
C SER A 92 3.85 16.03 -3.79
N LEU A 93 4.26 17.21 -4.27
CA LEU A 93 5.68 17.60 -4.37
C LEU A 93 6.31 17.98 -3.01
N ARG A 94 5.53 18.19 -1.94
CA ARG A 94 6.07 18.60 -0.62
C ARG A 94 6.35 17.45 0.35
N GLN A 95 6.00 16.20 0.04
CA GLN A 95 6.12 15.06 0.98
C GLN A 95 7.17 14.01 0.60
N ALA A 96 8.18 14.38 -0.19
CA ALA A 96 9.38 13.56 -0.41
C ALA A 96 10.52 13.83 0.61
N GLN A 97 10.21 14.45 1.76
CA GLN A 97 11.12 14.48 2.92
C GLN A 97 10.51 13.59 4.02
N GLY A 98 10.82 12.29 3.95
CA GLY A 98 10.58 11.40 5.07
C GLY A 98 11.45 11.80 6.26
N PRO A 99 10.97 11.63 7.51
CA PRO A 99 11.78 11.93 8.68
C PRO A 99 13.01 11.02 8.73
N ASN A 100 14.16 11.66 8.95
CA ASN A 100 15.46 11.09 9.24
C ASN A 100 15.34 9.92 10.24
N ARG A 101 15.53 8.68 9.79
CA ARG A 101 15.67 7.52 10.69
C ARG A 101 17.05 7.58 11.34
N GLN A 102 17.14 8.26 12.48
CA GLN A 102 18.23 8.06 13.43
C GLN A 102 18.22 6.59 13.87
N ALA A 103 19.28 5.87 13.53
CA ALA A 103 19.55 4.56 14.09
C ALA A 103 19.91 4.72 15.57
N GLN A 104 18.95 4.45 16.46
CA GLN A 104 19.22 4.17 17.87
C GLN A 104 19.24 2.65 18.05
N GLY A 105 20.44 2.09 18.17
CA GLY A 105 20.64 0.71 18.58
C GLY A 105 20.21 0.52 20.05
N PRO A 106 19.75 -0.67 20.44
CA PRO A 106 19.30 -0.90 21.80
C PRO A 106 20.48 -0.88 22.78
N ASN A 107 20.48 0.15 23.63
CA ASN A 107 21.28 0.24 24.85
C ASN A 107 20.74 -0.79 25.87
N ARG A 108 21.51 -1.85 26.17
CA ARG A 108 21.34 -2.65 27.40
C ARG A 108 22.57 -2.43 28.27
N GLN A 109 22.42 -1.60 29.28
CA GLN A 109 23.32 -1.50 30.42
C GLN A 109 22.63 -1.99 31.68
N ALA A 110 23.47 -2.36 32.65
CA ALA A 110 23.22 -2.66 34.07
C ALA A 110 22.84 -4.12 34.37
N GLN A 111 23.43 -4.83 35.33
CA GLN A 111 24.44 -4.61 36.39
C GLN A 111 24.92 -6.05 36.74
N GLY A 112 26.16 -6.37 37.11
CA GLY A 112 26.99 -5.77 38.16
C GLY A 112 27.15 -6.82 39.28
N SER A 113 28.37 -7.32 39.49
CA SER A 113 28.81 -7.82 40.81
C SER A 113 30.33 -7.92 40.84
N ASN A 114 30.90 -6.97 41.56
CA ASN A 114 32.28 -6.87 41.99
C ASN A 114 32.36 -7.50 43.38
N LEU A 115 33.24 -8.48 43.61
CA LEU A 115 33.59 -8.97 44.95
C LEU A 115 35.12 -9.10 45.04
N VAL A 116 35.69 -8.04 45.62
CA VAL A 116 36.81 -7.94 46.57
C VAL A 116 37.77 -9.12 46.67
N ALA A 117 39.05 -8.79 46.52
CA ALA A 117 40.22 -9.58 46.90
C ALA A 117 40.44 -9.61 48.42
N THR A 118 40.98 -10.72 48.93
CA THR A 118 41.90 -10.72 50.09
C THR A 118 43.04 -11.75 49.84
N PRO A 119 44.28 -11.47 50.26
CA PRO A 119 45.45 -12.35 50.15
C PRO A 119 45.72 -13.16 51.45
N ASP A 120 46.78 -13.98 51.40
CA ASP A 120 47.54 -14.67 52.48
C ASP A 120 47.04 -16.05 52.98
N ASP A 121 47.71 -17.13 52.54
CA ASP A 121 48.61 -18.02 53.31
C ASP A 121 49.29 -19.06 52.38
#